data_AF-A0A7V4SU64-F1
#
_entry.id   AF-A0A7V4SU64-F1
#
_cell.length_a   1.000
_cell.length_b   1.000
_cell.length_c   1.000
_cell.angle_alpha   90.00
_cell.angle_beta   90.00
_cell.angle_gamma   90.00
#
_symmetry.space_group_name_H-M   'P 1'
#
loop_
_entity.id
_entity.type
_entity.pdbx_description
1 polymer ?
#
loop_
_entity_poly.entity_id
_entity_poly.type
_entity_poly.pdbx_seq_one_letter_code
_entity_poly.pdbx_strand_id
1 'polypeptide(L)'
;MLRLRAEVSYSLPAISVGEIHRTKTSSRLYKPRGNTGGIDVLMRRIAGILLLLFTLIQSSVSAKPFGIRGIKGLWWEGIANYERALPWLAEHNLNFLMLCYSSFRASAMDWRADYTPEEMEQIRNLAEKGRKLGVNICLSFNPGIWSKPPLVYSSEDDYLHAWNKVRSVHALGVNWFALCLDDIGRELAPEDKARFGTLQAAHVYFVNRLWRDMRSLSPRPKLIFCPSTYFTADAAAHLEYITAVGNGIDPEVMMFWTGPQCCSSSISAEDARTFAKWIKRKPFVWDNYPVNDMYAWRPLLGPLKNRSADLASAVCGYIANPMKQWAISTIPLATTAMYLNDPEGYNPEKAMAEVVRSYLPSQQRAIQLLLSLYGSSFWGESEFPPQPRPANRDDAFKMLPKYRALRTMLSSDPALCEIWEDVKPTLEQDIALIERKCRNRRTESPLKAIGDDFEGGAGSIYGYIQYGRAVNYVYAKPTGRDTMSVEFYLEKVPSDRALLRLTARDGDTGRKSRVRISINGETVFESIAPFPHTGFETKLFDVPASMLKVGVNTLTIANLEEEGALGMPPWFMVAEAELVP
;
A
#
# COMPACT_ATOMS: atom_id res chain seq x y z
N MET A 1 -12.69 -9.10 -1.64
CA MET A 1 -13.11 -7.71 -1.35
C MET A 1 -12.74 -7.41 0.09
N LEU A 2 -11.55 -6.87 0.33
CA LEU A 2 -11.16 -6.31 1.63
C LEU A 2 -11.58 -4.83 1.61
N ARG A 3 -12.46 -4.43 2.52
CA ARG A 3 -12.83 -3.03 2.73
C ARG A 3 -12.76 -2.76 4.23
N LEU A 4 -11.64 -2.20 4.66
CA LEU A 4 -11.49 -1.67 6.02
C LEU A 4 -12.01 -0.24 6.04
N ARG A 5 -12.96 0.01 6.96
CA ARG A 5 -13.42 1.33 7.37
C ARG A 5 -12.27 2.05 8.07
N ALA A 6 -11.85 3.19 7.55
CA ALA A 6 -11.02 4.15 8.28
C ALA A 6 -11.60 5.55 8.04
N GLU A 7 -12.48 5.98 8.94
CA GLU A 7 -12.83 7.40 9.09
C GLU A 7 -11.78 8.04 10.00
N VAL A 8 -11.01 8.99 9.49
CA VAL A 8 -10.24 9.92 10.32
C VAL A 8 -10.31 11.31 9.68
N SER A 9 -11.01 12.21 10.33
CA SER A 9 -11.05 13.65 10.05
C SER A 9 -9.80 14.31 10.62
N TYR A 10 -9.02 15.00 9.77
CA TYR A 10 -7.85 15.78 10.21
C TYR A 10 -8.23 17.26 10.37
N SER A 11 -7.92 17.83 11.54
CA SER A 11 -7.87 19.28 11.75
C SER A 11 -6.44 19.67 12.14
N LEU A 12 -5.86 20.63 11.44
CA LEU A 12 -4.50 21.14 11.65
C LEU A 12 -4.56 22.51 12.36
N PRO A 13 -3.76 22.77 13.41
CA PRO A 13 -3.50 24.12 13.89
C PRO A 13 -2.23 24.72 13.27
N ALA A 14 -2.30 25.99 12.89
CA ALA A 14 -1.20 26.79 12.35
C ALA A 14 -0.23 27.26 13.46
N ILE A 15 1.08 27.21 13.18
CA ILE A 15 2.13 27.77 14.06
C ILE A 15 2.99 28.74 13.26
N SER A 16 3.19 29.95 13.80
CA SER A 16 3.97 31.04 13.18
C SER A 16 5.46 30.91 13.46
N VAL A 17 6.27 31.34 12.49
CA VAL A 17 7.74 31.34 12.53
C VAL A 17 8.25 32.65 13.11
N GLY A 18 9.11 32.58 14.14
CA GLY A 18 9.83 33.72 14.71
C GLY A 18 11.31 33.72 14.28
N GLU A 19 11.79 34.89 13.84
CA GLU A 19 13.14 35.17 13.35
C GLU A 19 14.22 35.11 14.44
N ILE A 20 15.44 34.68 14.09
CA ILE A 20 16.64 34.78 14.94
C ILE A 20 17.72 35.62 14.25
N HIS A 21 18.16 36.67 14.96
CA HIS A 21 19.23 37.60 14.61
C HIS A 21 20.63 36.97 14.62
N ARG A 22 21.48 37.37 13.66
CA ARG A 22 22.92 37.11 13.62
C ARG A 22 23.70 38.27 14.24
N THR A 23 24.60 37.97 15.17
CA THR A 23 25.67 38.90 15.60
C THR A 23 27.03 38.45 15.06
N LYS A 24 27.73 39.38 14.40
CA LYS A 24 29.11 39.28 13.93
C LYS A 24 30.06 39.70 15.06
N THR A 25 31.19 39.02 15.18
CA THR A 25 32.40 39.58 15.82
C THR A 25 33.64 39.22 15.00
N SER A 26 34.40 40.26 14.67
CA SER A 26 35.69 40.22 13.99
C SER A 26 36.82 40.02 15.00
N SER A 27 37.94 39.42 14.59
CA SER A 27 39.23 39.74 15.19
C SER A 27 40.39 39.53 14.22
N ARG A 28 41.43 40.33 14.44
CA ARG A 28 42.48 40.76 13.52
C ARG A 28 43.63 39.76 13.41
N LEU A 29 44.28 39.83 12.24
CA LEU A 29 45.57 39.24 11.90
C LEU A 29 46.71 39.77 12.77
N TYR A 30 47.56 38.87 13.26
CA TYR A 30 48.92 39.17 13.70
C TYR A 30 49.85 38.06 13.19
N LYS A 31 50.97 38.44 12.57
CA LYS A 31 52.04 37.54 12.08
C LYS A 31 53.32 37.85 12.87
N PRO A 32 54.01 36.83 13.37
CA PRO A 32 55.47 36.88 13.47
C PRO A 32 56.13 35.75 12.66
N ARG A 33 57.28 36.09 12.06
CA ARG A 33 58.22 35.19 11.38
C ARG A 33 59.09 34.47 12.42
N GLY A 34 59.33 33.18 12.25
CA GLY A 34 60.34 32.45 13.03
C GLY A 34 60.32 30.93 12.83
N ASN A 35 61.11 30.46 11.86
CA ASN A 35 61.78 29.15 11.78
C ASN A 35 61.00 27.89 12.26
N THR A 36 60.10 27.33 11.43
CA THR A 36 59.38 26.07 11.69
C THR A 36 59.74 24.99 10.65
N GLY A 37 60.92 24.37 10.80
CA GLY A 37 61.28 23.16 10.03
C GLY A 37 60.99 21.85 10.78
N GLY A 38 61.16 21.84 12.11
CA GLY A 38 61.04 20.62 12.93
C GLY A 38 59.78 20.53 13.81
N ILE A 39 59.18 21.67 14.18
CA ILE A 39 57.99 21.72 15.06
C ILE A 39 56.70 21.41 14.31
N ASP A 40 56.64 21.69 12.99
CA ASP A 40 55.45 21.46 12.16
C ASP A 40 55.13 19.96 11.97
N VAL A 41 56.13 19.07 11.97
CA VAL A 41 55.91 17.62 11.84
C VAL A 41 55.39 17.03 13.14
N LEU A 42 55.89 17.51 14.29
CA LEU A 42 55.44 17.05 15.61
C LEU A 42 54.04 17.60 15.95
N MET A 43 53.76 18.87 15.63
CA MET A 43 52.42 19.46 15.79
C MET A 43 51.39 18.86 14.83
N ARG A 44 51.77 18.49 13.59
CA ARG A 44 50.86 17.75 12.67
C ARG A 44 50.58 16.33 13.14
N ARG A 45 51.53 15.66 13.79
CA ARG A 45 51.30 14.35 14.41
C ARG A 45 50.43 14.45 15.67
N ILE A 46 50.65 15.45 16.52
CA ILE A 46 49.83 15.69 17.72
C ILE A 46 48.42 16.17 17.32
N ALA A 47 48.28 17.04 16.32
CA ALA A 47 46.99 17.44 15.76
C ALA A 47 46.30 16.26 15.06
N GLY A 48 47.04 15.38 14.36
CA GLY A 48 46.50 14.16 13.77
C GLY A 48 46.01 13.16 14.82
N ILE A 49 46.72 13.01 15.93
CA ILE A 49 46.33 12.16 17.07
C ILE A 49 45.16 12.78 17.85
N LEU A 50 45.13 14.11 18.02
CA LEU A 50 44.01 14.83 18.63
C LEU A 50 42.77 14.84 17.73
N LEU A 51 42.92 14.87 16.41
CA LEU A 51 41.81 14.76 15.44
C LEU A 51 41.26 13.32 15.39
N LEU A 52 42.12 12.30 15.52
CA LEU A 52 41.73 10.90 15.73
C LEU A 52 41.03 10.70 17.09
N LEU A 53 41.53 11.33 18.15
CA LEU A 53 40.86 11.33 19.46
C LEU A 53 39.56 12.12 19.44
N PHE A 54 39.45 13.23 18.70
CA PHE A 54 38.19 13.98 18.54
C PHE A 54 37.16 13.23 17.69
N THR A 55 37.59 12.48 16.66
CA THR A 55 36.70 11.58 15.89
C THR A 55 36.31 10.32 16.67
N LEU A 56 37.15 9.87 17.61
CA LEU A 56 36.81 8.81 18.57
C LEU A 56 35.94 9.30 19.75
N ILE A 57 35.97 10.59 20.08
CA ILE A 57 35.21 11.20 21.19
C ILE A 57 33.92 11.89 20.72
N GLN A 58 33.72 12.06 19.41
CA GLN A 58 32.40 12.25 18.79
C GLN A 58 31.88 10.95 18.17
N SER A 59 31.98 9.83 18.89
CA SER A 59 30.99 8.78 18.71
C SER A 59 29.68 9.27 19.35
N SER A 60 28.92 10.10 18.64
CA SER A 60 27.47 10.02 18.77
C SER A 60 27.14 8.54 18.59
N VAL A 61 26.34 7.99 19.50
CA VAL A 61 25.98 6.57 19.47
C VAL A 61 25.31 6.31 18.13
N SER A 62 26.08 5.82 17.16
CA SER A 62 25.57 5.59 15.82
C SER A 62 24.45 4.57 15.94
N ALA A 63 23.25 4.92 15.48
CA ALA A 63 22.12 4.00 15.52
C ALA A 63 22.51 2.76 14.71
N LYS A 64 22.59 1.61 15.40
CA LYS A 64 22.99 0.35 14.75
C LYS A 64 22.00 0.01 13.63
N PRO A 65 22.47 -0.63 12.53
CA PRO A 65 21.58 -1.21 11.54
C PRO A 65 20.52 -2.12 12.19
N PHE A 66 19.36 -2.26 11.55
CA PHE A 66 18.34 -3.18 12.03
C PHE A 66 18.88 -4.62 12.01
N GLY A 67 18.76 -5.33 13.15
CA GLY A 67 19.29 -6.69 13.28
C GLY A 67 18.61 -7.69 12.34
N ILE A 68 17.27 -7.58 12.23
CA ILE A 68 16.46 -8.28 11.24
C ILE A 68 15.86 -7.23 10.31
N ARG A 69 16.12 -7.37 9.01
CA ARG A 69 15.71 -6.41 7.98
C ARG A 69 15.38 -7.14 6.69
N GLY A 70 14.18 -6.92 6.17
CA GLY A 70 13.73 -7.69 5.02
C GLY A 70 12.39 -7.26 4.46
N ILE A 71 11.75 -8.20 3.76
CA ILE A 71 10.43 -8.00 3.15
C ILE A 71 9.55 -9.25 3.34
N LYS A 72 8.28 -9.13 2.99
CA LYS A 72 7.37 -10.27 2.79
C LYS A 72 6.78 -10.27 1.38
N GLY A 73 6.17 -11.37 0.94
CA GLY A 73 5.56 -11.47 -0.39
C GLY A 73 4.02 -11.53 -0.37
N LEU A 74 3.33 -10.51 0.15
CA LEU A 74 1.86 -10.49 0.12
C LEU A 74 1.35 -10.33 -1.32
N TRP A 75 0.36 -11.13 -1.72
CA TRP A 75 -0.22 -11.19 -3.07
C TRP A 75 0.74 -11.66 -4.18
N TRP A 76 1.92 -12.16 -3.81
CA TRP A 76 2.76 -12.94 -4.72
C TRP A 76 2.24 -14.37 -4.70
N GLU A 77 1.66 -14.79 -5.83
CA GLU A 77 1.18 -16.15 -6.05
C GLU A 77 2.29 -16.99 -6.69
N GLY A 78 2.52 -18.19 -6.16
CA GLY A 78 3.68 -19.00 -6.49
C GLY A 78 4.99 -18.45 -5.94
N ILE A 79 6.11 -19.03 -6.38
CA ILE A 79 7.45 -18.70 -5.86
C ILE A 79 8.28 -17.74 -6.72
N ALA A 80 7.84 -17.42 -7.95
CA ALA A 80 8.67 -16.69 -8.91
C ALA A 80 9.19 -15.33 -8.38
N ASN A 81 8.33 -14.52 -7.74
CA ASN A 81 8.76 -13.26 -7.15
C ASN A 81 9.68 -13.47 -5.93
N TYR A 82 9.52 -14.55 -5.17
CA TYR A 82 10.42 -14.90 -4.07
C TYR A 82 11.82 -15.27 -4.58
N GLU A 83 11.89 -16.01 -5.70
CA GLU A 83 13.16 -16.37 -6.33
C GLU A 83 13.94 -15.16 -6.87
N ARG A 84 13.21 -14.16 -7.38
CA ARG A 84 13.73 -12.85 -7.81
C ARG A 84 14.15 -12.00 -6.62
N ALA A 85 13.36 -12.00 -5.54
CA ALA A 85 13.62 -11.20 -4.36
C ALA A 85 14.87 -11.65 -3.59
N LEU A 86 15.13 -12.95 -3.47
CA LEU A 86 16.25 -13.45 -2.67
C LEU A 86 17.63 -12.86 -3.01
N PRO A 87 18.11 -12.92 -4.27
CA PRO A 87 19.40 -12.33 -4.62
C PRO A 87 19.39 -10.80 -4.45
N TRP A 88 18.27 -10.14 -4.78
CA TRP A 88 18.12 -8.70 -4.61
C TRP A 88 18.24 -8.27 -3.15
N LEU A 89 17.63 -9.03 -2.23
CA LEU A 89 17.73 -8.78 -0.79
C LEU A 89 19.19 -8.86 -0.32
N ALA A 90 19.92 -9.90 -0.73
CA ALA A 90 21.31 -10.07 -0.35
C ALA A 90 22.20 -8.93 -0.88
N GLU A 91 22.00 -8.52 -2.14
CA GLU A 91 22.69 -7.37 -2.76
C GLU A 91 22.44 -6.06 -1.99
N HIS A 92 21.23 -5.88 -1.45
CA HIS A 92 20.85 -4.71 -0.65
C HIS A 92 21.14 -4.88 0.85
N ASN A 93 21.95 -5.88 1.23
CA ASN A 93 22.31 -6.22 2.60
C ASN A 93 21.10 -6.51 3.51
N LEU A 94 19.99 -6.99 2.96
CA LEU A 94 18.82 -7.46 3.70
C LEU A 94 18.94 -8.97 3.98
N ASN A 95 18.37 -9.42 5.11
CA ASN A 95 18.64 -10.75 5.66
C ASN A 95 17.38 -11.55 6.02
N PHE A 96 16.21 -11.13 5.54
CA PHE A 96 14.94 -11.78 5.87
C PHE A 96 13.94 -11.72 4.71
N LEU A 97 13.30 -12.86 4.40
CA LEU A 97 12.21 -12.97 3.43
C LEU A 97 11.09 -13.85 4.00
N MET A 98 9.90 -13.28 4.13
CA MET A 98 8.72 -14.01 4.60
C MET A 98 7.79 -14.42 3.44
N LEU A 99 7.51 -15.71 3.33
CA LEU A 99 6.45 -16.27 2.51
C LEU A 99 5.11 -16.02 3.20
N CYS A 100 4.17 -15.40 2.49
CA CYS A 100 2.80 -15.17 2.96
C CYS A 100 1.87 -16.27 2.48
N TYR A 101 0.65 -16.32 3.04
CA TYR A 101 -0.40 -17.26 2.65
C TYR A 101 -0.77 -17.21 1.14
N SER A 102 -0.42 -16.15 0.40
CA SER A 102 -0.62 -16.10 -1.04
C SER A 102 0.39 -16.94 -1.84
N SER A 103 1.55 -17.29 -1.29
CA SER A 103 2.60 -18.04 -2.02
C SER A 103 2.08 -19.38 -2.53
N PHE A 104 1.23 -20.04 -1.73
CA PHE A 104 0.56 -21.30 -2.02
C PHE A 104 -0.94 -21.14 -1.77
N ARG A 105 -1.61 -20.38 -2.65
CA ARG A 105 -2.99 -19.91 -2.42
C ARG A 105 -3.98 -21.05 -2.13
N ALA A 106 -3.90 -22.16 -2.85
CA ALA A 106 -4.79 -23.30 -2.65
C ALA A 106 -4.62 -23.90 -1.24
N SER A 107 -3.39 -24.21 -0.86
CA SER A 107 -3.01 -24.73 0.46
C SER A 107 -3.22 -23.73 1.60
N ALA A 108 -3.35 -22.45 1.31
CA ALA A 108 -3.74 -21.44 2.29
C ALA A 108 -5.27 -21.31 2.44
N MET A 109 -6.03 -21.45 1.35
CA MET A 109 -7.50 -21.46 1.41
C MET A 109 -8.02 -22.71 2.14
N ASP A 110 -7.31 -23.84 2.02
CA ASP A 110 -7.48 -25.00 2.89
C ASP A 110 -6.26 -25.14 3.80
N TRP A 111 -6.18 -24.29 4.82
CA TRP A 111 -5.04 -24.29 5.74
C TRP A 111 -4.84 -25.63 6.47
N ARG A 112 -5.82 -26.55 6.50
CA ARG A 112 -5.64 -27.86 7.12
C ARG A 112 -4.92 -28.84 6.20
N ALA A 113 -4.97 -28.61 4.89
CA ALA A 113 -4.25 -29.43 3.91
C ALA A 113 -2.73 -29.32 4.08
N ASP A 114 -2.03 -30.43 3.87
CA ASP A 114 -0.58 -30.42 3.75
C ASP A 114 -0.15 -29.72 2.45
N TYR A 115 1.08 -29.20 2.44
CA TYR A 115 1.69 -28.71 1.21
C TYR A 115 1.91 -29.87 0.24
N THR A 116 1.71 -29.64 -1.06
CA THR A 116 1.96 -30.68 -2.07
C THR A 116 3.46 -30.99 -2.17
N PRO A 117 3.86 -32.14 -2.74
CA PRO A 117 5.28 -32.45 -2.99
C PRO A 117 6.01 -31.35 -3.76
N GLU A 118 5.36 -30.73 -4.74
CA GLU A 118 5.89 -29.63 -5.53
C GLU A 118 6.09 -28.37 -4.69
N GLU A 119 5.12 -28.01 -3.84
CA GLU A 119 5.23 -26.86 -2.93
C GLU A 119 6.37 -27.07 -1.92
N MET A 120 6.50 -28.29 -1.38
CA MET A 120 7.58 -28.67 -0.47
C MET A 120 8.96 -28.60 -1.15
N GLU A 121 9.06 -29.01 -2.42
CA GLU A 121 10.27 -28.88 -3.23
C GLU A 121 10.66 -27.40 -3.41
N GLN A 122 9.68 -26.57 -3.77
CA GLN A 122 9.87 -25.13 -3.93
C GLN A 122 10.32 -24.46 -2.62
N ILE A 123 9.72 -24.81 -1.48
CA ILE A 123 10.14 -24.30 -0.17
C ILE A 123 11.57 -24.71 0.16
N ARG A 124 11.96 -25.96 -0.10
CA ARG A 124 13.34 -26.44 0.16
C ARG A 124 14.36 -25.66 -0.67
N ASN A 125 14.07 -25.47 -1.96
CA ASN A 125 14.95 -24.74 -2.87
C ASN A 125 15.12 -23.28 -2.44
N LEU A 126 14.04 -22.62 -2.00
CA LEU A 126 14.12 -21.29 -1.42
C LEU A 126 14.94 -21.26 -0.11
N ALA A 127 14.75 -22.24 0.78
CA ALA A 127 15.50 -22.35 2.03
C ALA A 127 17.01 -22.55 1.77
N GLU A 128 17.38 -23.41 0.83
CA GLU A 128 18.76 -23.63 0.41
C GLU A 128 19.40 -22.38 -0.18
N LYS A 129 18.70 -21.70 -1.10
CA LYS A 129 19.17 -20.47 -1.73
C LYS A 129 19.30 -19.34 -0.70
N GLY A 130 18.33 -19.20 0.20
CA GLY A 130 18.37 -18.25 1.31
C GLY A 130 19.59 -18.45 2.20
N ARG A 131 19.87 -19.69 2.63
CA ARG A 131 21.08 -20.01 3.42
C ARG A 131 22.37 -19.61 2.70
N LYS A 132 22.50 -19.92 1.40
CA LYS A 132 23.68 -19.57 0.59
C LYS A 132 23.89 -18.05 0.49
N LEU A 133 22.80 -17.29 0.50
CA LEU A 133 22.79 -15.83 0.38
C LEU A 133 22.78 -15.09 1.74
N GLY A 134 22.73 -15.82 2.87
CA GLY A 134 22.60 -15.20 4.19
C GLY A 134 21.22 -14.57 4.47
N VAL A 135 20.18 -14.98 3.72
CA VAL A 135 18.80 -14.51 3.88
C VAL A 135 17.96 -15.58 4.58
N ASN A 136 17.39 -15.22 5.73
CA ASN A 136 16.48 -16.09 6.47
C ASN A 136 15.14 -16.21 5.76
N ILE A 137 14.73 -17.44 5.45
CA ILE A 137 13.38 -17.73 4.97
C ILE A 137 12.45 -17.91 6.17
N CYS A 138 11.32 -17.22 6.15
CA CYS A 138 10.25 -17.33 7.13
C CYS A 138 8.97 -17.81 6.44
N LEU A 139 8.34 -18.87 6.96
CA LEU A 139 7.02 -19.29 6.51
C LEU A 139 5.94 -18.67 7.40
N SER A 140 5.06 -17.85 6.83
CA SER A 140 3.80 -17.46 7.46
C SER A 140 2.72 -18.50 7.21
N PHE A 141 1.94 -18.80 8.24
CA PHE A 141 0.69 -19.56 8.11
C PHE A 141 -0.43 -18.87 8.89
N ASN A 142 -1.62 -18.89 8.30
CA ASN A 142 -2.75 -18.06 8.70
C ASN A 142 -3.99 -18.95 8.93
N PRO A 143 -4.04 -19.74 10.00
CA PRO A 143 -5.06 -20.78 10.18
C PRO A 143 -6.48 -20.22 10.39
N GLY A 144 -6.62 -18.93 10.69
CA GLY A 144 -7.93 -18.30 10.83
C GLY A 144 -8.47 -17.64 9.56
N ILE A 145 -7.60 -17.25 8.61
CA ILE A 145 -8.04 -16.56 7.38
C ILE A 145 -8.67 -17.58 6.43
N TRP A 146 -9.88 -17.28 5.93
CA TRP A 146 -10.66 -18.15 5.04
C TRP A 146 -11.05 -19.55 5.58
N SER A 147 -10.69 -19.88 6.82
CA SER A 147 -10.96 -21.20 7.41
C SER A 147 -12.46 -21.52 7.44
N LYS A 148 -12.81 -22.67 6.85
CA LYS A 148 -14.15 -23.25 6.89
C LYS A 148 -14.06 -24.75 7.21
N PRO A 149 -14.58 -25.23 8.36
CA PRO A 149 -15.15 -24.44 9.47
C PRO A 149 -14.11 -23.49 10.12
N PRO A 150 -14.53 -22.50 10.92
CA PRO A 150 -13.61 -21.62 11.66
C PRO A 150 -12.56 -22.42 12.46
N LEU A 151 -11.40 -21.81 12.69
CA LEU A 151 -10.38 -22.36 13.57
C LEU A 151 -10.93 -22.53 14.99
N VAL A 152 -10.69 -23.68 15.61
CA VAL A 152 -11.03 -23.96 17.00
C VAL A 152 -9.75 -24.17 17.80
N TYR A 153 -9.40 -23.21 18.66
CA TYR A 153 -8.12 -23.19 19.40
C TYR A 153 -8.00 -24.34 20.41
N SER A 154 -9.13 -24.86 20.89
CA SER A 154 -9.22 -25.98 21.83
C SER A 154 -9.15 -27.34 21.15
N SER A 155 -9.28 -27.40 19.82
CA SER A 155 -9.28 -28.64 19.04
C SER A 155 -7.86 -29.20 18.91
N GLU A 156 -7.73 -30.48 19.22
CA GLU A 156 -6.47 -31.21 19.04
C GLU A 156 -6.13 -31.38 17.56
N ASP A 157 -7.13 -31.61 16.70
CA ASP A 157 -6.92 -31.79 15.27
C ASP A 157 -6.40 -30.50 14.61
N ASP A 158 -7.02 -29.35 14.91
CA ASP A 158 -6.58 -28.05 14.39
C ASP A 158 -5.16 -27.72 14.87
N TYR A 159 -4.85 -28.04 16.13
CA TYR A 159 -3.49 -27.91 16.63
C TYR A 159 -2.50 -28.79 15.87
N LEU A 160 -2.84 -30.06 15.63
CA LEU A 160 -1.99 -30.99 14.90
C LEU A 160 -1.75 -30.54 13.46
N HIS A 161 -2.72 -29.95 12.78
CA HIS A 161 -2.50 -29.35 11.44
C HIS A 161 -1.48 -28.22 11.49
N ALA A 162 -1.62 -27.28 12.44
CA ALA A 162 -0.66 -26.19 12.60
C ALA A 162 0.75 -26.71 12.93
N TRP A 163 0.84 -27.69 13.84
CA TRP A 163 2.10 -28.30 14.23
C TRP A 163 2.75 -29.09 13.09
N ASN A 164 1.98 -29.89 12.35
CA ASN A 164 2.48 -30.69 11.23
C ASN A 164 3.08 -29.81 10.13
N LYS A 165 2.47 -28.65 9.83
CA LYS A 165 3.04 -27.66 8.90
C LYS A 165 4.40 -27.14 9.36
N VAL A 166 4.51 -26.76 10.64
CA VAL A 166 5.78 -26.27 11.18
C VAL A 166 6.84 -27.37 11.10
N ARG A 167 6.52 -28.59 11.52
CA ARG A 167 7.46 -29.72 11.51
C ARG A 167 7.90 -30.10 10.10
N SER A 168 6.97 -30.19 9.14
CA SER A 168 7.27 -30.60 7.78
C SER A 168 8.15 -29.56 7.07
N VAL A 169 7.86 -28.28 7.24
CA VAL A 169 8.64 -27.19 6.63
C VAL A 169 9.97 -26.97 7.35
N HIS A 170 10.03 -27.17 8.66
CA HIS A 170 11.30 -27.16 9.41
C HIS A 170 12.26 -28.23 8.90
N ALA A 171 11.76 -29.43 8.58
CA ALA A 171 12.55 -30.50 8.00
C ALA A 171 13.15 -30.16 6.63
N LEU A 172 12.64 -29.13 5.93
CA LEU A 172 13.21 -28.59 4.68
C LEU A 172 14.33 -27.58 4.93
N GLY A 173 14.61 -27.25 6.20
CA GLY A 173 15.65 -26.31 6.63
C GLY A 173 15.19 -24.86 6.77
N VAL A 174 13.87 -24.62 6.88
CA VAL A 174 13.29 -23.33 7.27
C VAL A 174 13.27 -23.23 8.79
N ASN A 175 13.82 -22.14 9.34
CA ASN A 175 13.95 -21.97 10.79
C ASN A 175 13.12 -20.82 11.37
N TRP A 176 12.44 -20.05 10.51
CA TRP A 176 11.59 -18.94 10.92
C TRP A 176 10.15 -19.22 10.53
N PHE A 177 9.24 -18.96 11.46
CA PHE A 177 7.81 -19.15 11.28
C PHE A 177 7.06 -17.93 11.79
N ALA A 178 5.96 -17.61 11.10
CA ALA A 178 5.01 -16.61 11.53
C ALA A 178 3.62 -17.25 11.67
N LEU A 179 3.07 -17.23 12.88
CA LEU A 179 1.66 -17.57 13.12
C LEU A 179 0.85 -16.28 13.09
N CYS A 180 -0.04 -16.17 12.11
CA CYS A 180 -0.75 -14.93 11.84
C CYS A 180 -2.25 -15.11 12.09
N LEU A 181 -2.78 -14.38 13.08
CA LEU A 181 -4.20 -14.34 13.47
C LEU A 181 -4.78 -12.92 13.34
N ASP A 182 -4.22 -12.13 12.41
CA ASP A 182 -4.76 -10.87 11.89
C ASP A 182 -5.91 -11.10 10.91
N ASP A 183 -6.77 -10.08 10.75
CA ASP A 183 -7.88 -10.05 9.77
C ASP A 183 -8.89 -11.21 9.90
N ILE A 184 -9.12 -11.68 11.12
CA ILE A 184 -10.12 -12.70 11.47
C ILE A 184 -11.26 -12.12 12.33
N GLY A 185 -12.38 -12.83 12.35
CA GLY A 185 -13.43 -12.57 13.34
C GLY A 185 -12.91 -12.78 14.77
N ARG A 186 -13.33 -11.95 15.71
CA ARG A 186 -12.90 -12.00 17.13
C ARG A 186 -13.83 -12.83 18.02
N GLU A 187 -14.81 -13.50 17.41
CA GLU A 187 -15.73 -14.40 18.11
C GLU A 187 -15.09 -15.79 18.27
N LEU A 188 -15.27 -16.39 19.44
CA LEU A 188 -14.83 -17.75 19.70
C LEU A 188 -15.88 -18.76 19.26
N ALA A 189 -15.41 -19.92 18.80
CA ALA A 189 -16.25 -21.11 18.71
C ALA A 189 -16.84 -21.47 20.09
N PRO A 190 -18.02 -22.11 20.16
CA PRO A 190 -18.63 -22.49 21.44
C PRO A 190 -17.70 -23.29 22.37
N GLU A 191 -16.91 -24.20 21.82
CA GLU A 191 -15.95 -25.05 22.52
C GLU A 191 -14.80 -24.22 23.12
N ASP A 192 -14.29 -23.25 22.35
CA ASP A 192 -13.26 -22.32 22.82
C ASP A 192 -13.81 -21.40 23.91
N LYS A 193 -15.05 -20.93 23.75
CA LYS A 193 -15.71 -20.11 24.76
C LYS A 193 -15.89 -20.88 26.06
N ALA A 194 -16.25 -22.17 25.98
CA ALA A 194 -16.37 -23.03 27.16
C ALA A 194 -15.02 -23.28 27.84
N ARG A 195 -13.94 -23.47 27.06
CA ARG A 195 -12.60 -23.80 27.59
C ARG A 195 -11.82 -22.59 28.09
N PHE A 196 -11.86 -21.47 27.37
CA PHE A 196 -10.99 -20.31 27.60
C PHE A 196 -11.74 -19.06 28.06
N GLY A 197 -13.05 -18.98 27.80
CA GLY A 197 -13.89 -17.82 28.09
C GLY A 197 -13.65 -16.60 27.20
N THR A 198 -12.39 -16.34 26.82
CA THR A 198 -11.97 -15.13 26.09
C THR A 198 -10.98 -15.44 24.97
N LEU A 199 -10.98 -14.60 23.92
CA LEU A 199 -10.10 -14.76 22.75
C LEU A 199 -8.62 -14.68 23.14
N GLN A 200 -8.24 -13.74 24.03
CA GLN A 200 -6.88 -13.61 24.51
C GLN A 200 -6.36 -14.87 25.21
N ALA A 201 -7.20 -15.54 26.01
CA ALA A 201 -6.82 -16.78 26.68
C ALA A 201 -6.62 -17.93 25.67
N ALA A 202 -7.50 -18.02 24.67
CA ALA A 202 -7.37 -18.99 23.58
C ALA A 202 -6.08 -18.78 22.76
N HIS A 203 -5.78 -17.54 22.38
CA HIS A 203 -4.57 -17.19 21.63
C HIS A 203 -3.30 -17.47 22.45
N VAL A 204 -3.27 -17.04 23.72
CA VAL A 204 -2.13 -17.32 24.62
C VAL A 204 -1.87 -18.81 24.74
N TYR A 205 -2.93 -19.62 24.93
CA TYR A 205 -2.81 -21.07 24.98
C TYR A 205 -2.24 -21.64 23.67
N PHE A 206 -2.85 -21.32 22.53
CA PHE A 206 -2.49 -21.89 21.24
C PHE A 206 -1.05 -21.54 20.84
N VAL A 207 -0.66 -20.27 21.00
CA VAL A 207 0.70 -19.79 20.67
C VAL A 207 1.74 -20.43 21.58
N ASN A 208 1.52 -20.46 22.89
CA ASN A 208 2.49 -21.04 23.83
C ASN A 208 2.62 -22.55 23.68
N ARG A 209 1.52 -23.25 23.39
CA ARG A 209 1.55 -24.68 23.10
C ARG A 209 2.40 -24.96 21.87
N LEU A 210 2.15 -24.25 20.78
CA LEU A 210 2.94 -24.37 19.55
C LEU A 210 4.42 -24.05 19.83
N TRP A 211 4.71 -22.96 20.52
CA TRP A 211 6.09 -22.57 20.83
C TRP A 211 6.82 -23.63 21.65
N ARG A 212 6.18 -24.20 22.67
CA ARG A 212 6.75 -25.28 23.48
C ARG A 212 7.17 -26.47 22.63
N ASP A 213 6.31 -26.89 21.70
CA ASP A 213 6.61 -28.04 20.84
C ASP A 213 7.68 -27.68 19.79
N MET A 214 7.65 -26.47 19.23
CA MET A 214 8.69 -25.95 18.34
C MET A 214 10.08 -25.95 18.98
N ARG A 215 10.19 -25.65 20.28
CA ARG A 215 11.47 -25.64 21.02
C ARG A 215 12.14 -27.01 21.09
N SER A 216 11.41 -28.10 20.85
CA SER A 216 11.96 -29.45 20.79
C SER A 216 12.70 -29.76 19.48
N LEU A 217 12.53 -28.94 18.44
CA LEU A 217 13.16 -29.13 17.14
C LEU A 217 14.61 -28.64 17.13
N SER A 218 15.44 -29.27 16.28
CA SER A 218 16.84 -28.90 16.08
C SER A 218 17.15 -28.71 14.58
N PRO A 219 17.72 -27.56 14.16
CA PRO A 219 18.07 -26.40 14.98
C PRO A 219 16.84 -25.69 15.53
N ARG A 220 17.00 -24.99 16.68
CA ARG A 220 15.89 -24.34 17.38
C ARG A 220 15.20 -23.28 16.50
N PRO A 221 13.91 -23.41 16.18
CA PRO A 221 13.19 -22.44 15.36
C PRO A 221 12.97 -21.09 16.05
N LYS A 222 12.51 -20.11 15.28
CA LYS A 222 12.03 -18.80 15.72
C LYS A 222 10.55 -18.64 15.35
N LEU A 223 9.77 -18.04 16.24
CA LEU A 223 8.35 -17.76 16.04
C LEU A 223 8.08 -16.27 16.15
N ILE A 224 7.35 -15.74 15.16
CA ILE A 224 6.72 -14.42 15.19
C ILE A 224 5.21 -14.63 15.25
N PHE A 225 4.51 -13.91 16.11
CA PHE A 225 3.06 -13.94 16.23
C PHE A 225 2.44 -12.64 15.72
N CYS A 226 1.46 -12.73 14.82
CA CYS A 226 0.59 -11.60 14.47
C CYS A 226 -0.70 -11.67 15.30
N PRO A 227 -0.89 -10.78 16.28
CA PRO A 227 -2.14 -10.70 17.04
C PRO A 227 -3.30 -10.16 16.20
N SER A 228 -4.54 -10.38 16.63
CA SER A 228 -5.74 -9.83 15.96
C SER A 228 -5.89 -8.30 16.11
N THR A 229 -5.03 -7.68 16.91
CA THR A 229 -4.87 -6.23 17.05
C THR A 229 -3.40 -5.89 16.87
N TYR A 230 -3.01 -5.39 15.70
CA TYR A 230 -1.61 -5.32 15.27
C TYR A 230 -1.11 -3.89 14.98
N PHE A 231 -1.90 -2.86 15.27
CA PHE A 231 -1.50 -1.45 15.20
C PHE A 231 -2.01 -0.67 16.40
N THR A 232 -1.35 0.45 16.73
CA THR A 232 -1.57 1.14 18.02
C THR A 232 -2.99 1.63 18.21
N ALA A 233 -3.62 2.21 17.18
CA ALA A 233 -4.98 2.75 17.30
C ALA A 233 -6.03 1.65 17.62
N ASP A 234 -6.00 0.51 16.93
CA ASP A 234 -6.88 -0.63 17.21
C ASP A 234 -6.50 -1.32 18.53
N ALA A 235 -5.21 -1.50 18.81
CA ALA A 235 -4.75 -2.07 20.08
C ALA A 235 -5.18 -1.22 21.29
N ALA A 236 -5.22 0.11 21.17
CA ALA A 236 -5.74 0.99 22.21
C ALA A 236 -7.25 0.80 22.45
N ALA A 237 -8.03 0.58 21.37
CA ALA A 237 -9.46 0.26 21.47
C ALA A 237 -9.72 -1.14 22.05
N HIS A 238 -8.71 -2.02 22.04
CA HIS A 238 -8.79 -3.41 22.49
C HIS A 238 -7.67 -3.73 23.50
N LEU A 239 -7.43 -2.81 24.43
CA LEU A 239 -6.26 -2.84 25.32
C LEU A 239 -6.19 -4.09 26.21
N GLU A 240 -7.34 -4.59 26.67
CA GLU A 240 -7.41 -5.82 27.48
C GLU A 240 -6.86 -7.03 26.73
N TYR A 241 -7.22 -7.16 25.44
CA TYR A 241 -6.75 -8.27 24.60
C TYR A 241 -5.24 -8.20 24.40
N ILE A 242 -4.71 -7.08 23.89
CA ILE A 242 -3.29 -6.99 23.54
C ILE A 242 -2.39 -7.07 24.78
N THR A 243 -2.84 -6.54 25.92
CA THR A 243 -2.10 -6.60 27.20
C THR A 243 -2.08 -8.03 27.75
N ALA A 244 -3.21 -8.75 27.70
CA ALA A 244 -3.26 -10.15 28.11
C ALA A 244 -2.40 -11.05 27.22
N VAL A 245 -2.45 -10.84 25.89
CA VAL A 245 -1.57 -11.50 24.92
C VAL A 245 -0.09 -11.21 25.23
N GLY A 246 0.25 -9.94 25.48
CA GLY A 246 1.60 -9.50 25.82
C GLY A 246 2.14 -10.07 27.14
N ASN A 247 1.28 -10.23 28.14
CA ASN A 247 1.67 -10.83 29.42
C ASN A 247 1.72 -12.36 29.37
N GLY A 248 0.84 -12.98 28.56
CA GLY A 248 0.62 -14.42 28.56
C GLY A 248 1.54 -15.19 27.60
N ILE A 249 1.87 -14.63 26.43
CA ILE A 249 2.74 -15.29 25.44
C ILE A 249 4.20 -15.28 25.91
N ASP A 250 4.90 -16.40 25.74
CA ASP A 250 6.32 -16.58 26.05
C ASP A 250 7.17 -15.41 25.51
N PRO A 251 8.04 -14.78 26.32
CA PRO A 251 8.83 -13.62 25.92
C PRO A 251 9.78 -13.84 24.74
N GLU A 252 10.13 -15.09 24.40
CA GLU A 252 10.95 -15.38 23.21
C GLU A 252 10.16 -15.31 21.90
N VAL A 253 8.82 -15.32 21.94
CA VAL A 253 7.97 -15.15 20.76
C VAL A 253 7.89 -13.67 20.39
N MET A 254 8.38 -13.35 19.19
CA MET A 254 8.30 -11.99 18.64
C MET A 254 6.86 -11.66 18.26
N MET A 255 6.51 -10.37 18.24
CA MET A 255 5.15 -9.94 17.90
C MET A 255 5.16 -8.85 16.84
N PHE A 256 4.36 -9.03 15.79
CA PHE A 256 4.21 -8.03 14.75
C PHE A 256 3.48 -6.77 15.24
N TRP A 257 3.83 -5.65 14.62
CA TRP A 257 3.20 -4.35 14.79
C TRP A 257 3.39 -3.51 13.52
N THR A 258 2.35 -2.81 13.06
CA THR A 258 2.42 -2.02 11.81
C THR A 258 2.58 -0.52 12.01
N GLY A 259 2.83 -0.09 13.24
CA GLY A 259 2.95 1.32 13.60
C GLY A 259 1.69 1.87 14.27
N PRO A 260 1.58 3.21 14.38
CA PRO A 260 0.38 3.87 14.91
C PRO A 260 -0.93 3.44 14.24
N GLN A 261 -0.87 3.19 12.93
CA GLN A 261 -2.01 2.81 12.07
C GLN A 261 -1.70 1.51 11.31
N CYS A 262 -2.72 0.92 10.67
CA CYS A 262 -2.50 -0.23 9.78
C CYS A 262 -1.51 0.12 8.65
N CYS A 263 -1.76 1.21 7.93
CA CYS A 263 -0.77 1.87 7.08
C CYS A 263 -0.31 3.13 7.81
N SER A 264 0.95 3.17 8.25
CA SER A 264 1.47 4.28 9.07
C SER A 264 2.21 5.32 8.22
N SER A 265 1.77 6.58 8.30
CA SER A 265 2.45 7.72 7.63
C SER A 265 3.79 8.06 8.27
N SER A 266 3.97 7.68 9.55
CA SER A 266 5.19 7.80 10.32
C SER A 266 5.28 6.68 11.35
N ILE A 267 6.50 6.27 11.72
CA ILE A 267 6.76 5.32 12.79
C ILE A 267 7.98 5.81 13.57
N SER A 268 7.78 6.25 14.80
CA SER A 268 8.85 6.67 15.69
C SER A 268 9.25 5.58 16.69
N ALA A 269 10.44 5.71 17.28
CA ALA A 269 10.84 4.86 18.39
C ALA A 269 9.93 5.02 19.62
N GLU A 270 9.31 6.19 19.82
CA GLU A 270 8.37 6.40 20.92
C GLU A 270 7.05 5.67 20.71
N ASP A 271 6.56 5.62 19.46
CA ASP A 271 5.41 4.79 19.10
C ASP A 271 5.70 3.32 19.42
N ALA A 272 6.89 2.83 19.05
CA ALA A 272 7.32 1.46 19.32
C ALA A 272 7.42 1.18 20.83
N ARG A 273 8.00 2.11 21.61
CA ARG A 273 8.09 2.00 23.08
C ARG A 273 6.72 2.03 23.75
N THR A 274 5.77 2.80 23.22
CA THR A 274 4.40 2.83 23.71
C THR A 274 3.73 1.47 23.53
N PHE A 275 3.79 0.91 22.31
CA PHE A 275 3.24 -0.41 22.05
C PHE A 275 3.95 -1.51 22.86
N ALA A 276 5.27 -1.40 23.04
CA ALA A 276 6.08 -2.32 23.85
C ALA A 276 5.62 -2.42 25.31
N LYS A 277 5.03 -1.36 25.89
CA LYS A 277 4.46 -1.40 27.26
C LYS A 277 3.30 -2.38 27.38
N TRP A 278 2.55 -2.60 26.29
CA TRP A 278 1.43 -3.54 26.26
C TRP A 278 1.89 -4.96 25.96
N ILE A 279 2.72 -5.14 24.93
CA ILE A 279 3.21 -6.46 24.52
C ILE A 279 4.38 -7.00 25.37
N LYS A 280 4.94 -6.19 26.27
CA LYS A 280 6.06 -6.53 27.18
C LYS A 280 7.35 -6.96 26.49
N ARG A 281 7.55 -6.54 25.25
CA ARG A 281 8.75 -6.81 24.42
C ARG A 281 8.88 -5.77 23.31
N LYS A 282 10.05 -5.73 22.66
CA LYS A 282 10.23 -4.89 21.47
C LYS A 282 9.36 -5.43 20.32
N PRO A 283 8.54 -4.60 19.65
CA PRO A 283 7.75 -5.06 18.52
C PRO A 283 8.64 -5.43 17.32
N PHE A 284 8.12 -6.28 16.45
CA PHE A 284 8.65 -6.56 15.12
C PHE A 284 7.85 -5.75 14.11
N VAL A 285 8.48 -4.83 13.39
CA VAL A 285 7.77 -3.96 12.45
C VAL A 285 7.37 -4.74 11.20
N TRP A 286 6.08 -4.75 10.89
CA TRP A 286 5.55 -5.03 9.56
C TRP A 286 5.13 -3.69 8.98
N ASP A 287 5.93 -3.13 8.08
CA ASP A 287 5.62 -1.85 7.47
C ASP A 287 4.77 -2.02 6.21
N ASN A 288 3.53 -1.50 6.22
CA ASN A 288 2.64 -1.50 5.05
C ASN A 288 3.05 -0.43 4.04
N TYR A 289 4.26 -0.59 3.50
CA TYR A 289 4.85 0.24 2.46
C TYR A 289 5.88 -0.60 1.68
N PRO A 290 5.93 -0.54 0.34
CA PRO A 290 5.09 0.24 -0.60
C PRO A 290 3.78 -0.45 -1.04
N VAL A 291 3.25 -1.43 -0.29
CA VAL A 291 2.04 -2.19 -0.68
C VAL A 291 0.92 -1.27 -1.17
N ASN A 292 0.30 -1.63 -2.29
CA ASN A 292 -0.73 -0.83 -2.96
C ASN A 292 -2.08 -1.55 -3.07
N ASP A 293 -2.34 -2.61 -2.31
CA ASP A 293 -3.53 -3.46 -2.46
C ASP A 293 -4.88 -2.71 -2.31
N MET A 294 -4.91 -1.63 -1.52
CA MET A 294 -6.05 -0.72 -1.45
C MET A 294 -6.42 -0.06 -2.79
N TYR A 295 -5.41 0.19 -3.64
CA TYR A 295 -5.54 0.72 -4.99
C TYR A 295 -4.54 0.02 -5.91
N ALA A 296 -4.71 -1.29 -6.12
CA ALA A 296 -3.71 -2.18 -6.75
C ALA A 296 -3.27 -1.78 -8.17
N TRP A 297 -4.01 -0.85 -8.79
CA TRP A 297 -3.78 -0.27 -10.11
C TRP A 297 -2.95 1.02 -10.08
N ARG A 298 -2.56 1.52 -8.89
CA ARG A 298 -1.74 2.72 -8.70
C ARG A 298 -0.48 2.37 -7.91
N PRO A 299 0.72 2.63 -8.44
CA PRO A 299 1.95 2.28 -7.76
C PRO A 299 2.34 3.35 -6.72
N LEU A 300 3.07 2.91 -5.68
CA LEU A 300 3.69 3.75 -4.67
C LEU A 300 5.20 3.74 -4.88
N LEU A 301 5.74 4.78 -5.50
CA LEU A 301 7.16 4.82 -5.92
C LEU A 301 8.03 5.82 -5.18
N GLY A 302 7.49 6.55 -4.21
CA GLY A 302 8.27 7.50 -3.41
C GLY A 302 9.41 6.83 -2.63
N PRO A 303 10.30 7.59 -1.98
CA PRO A 303 11.21 7.02 -1.00
C PRO A 303 10.48 6.73 0.31
N LEU A 304 11.04 5.83 1.13
CA LEU A 304 10.60 5.66 2.52
C LEU A 304 10.74 6.99 3.27
N LYS A 305 9.70 7.39 4.00
CA LYS A 305 9.71 8.64 4.79
C LYS A 305 9.22 8.40 6.21
N ASN A 306 9.60 9.31 7.10
CA ASN A 306 9.07 9.45 8.46
C ASN A 306 9.21 8.19 9.35
N ARG A 307 10.24 7.37 9.12
CA ARG A 307 10.68 6.38 10.10
C ARG A 307 11.84 7.01 10.87
N SER A 308 11.75 7.07 12.21
CA SER A 308 12.74 7.82 13.00
C SER A 308 14.09 7.12 13.04
N ALA A 309 15.18 7.89 13.00
CA ALA A 309 16.55 7.36 13.01
C ALA A 309 16.86 6.43 14.20
N ASP A 310 16.21 6.65 15.34
CA ASP A 310 16.39 5.86 16.57
C ASP A 310 15.50 4.61 16.64
N LEU A 311 14.65 4.34 15.64
CA LEU A 311 13.68 3.24 15.64
C LEU A 311 14.35 1.86 15.80
N ALA A 312 15.53 1.66 15.20
CA ALA A 312 16.29 0.40 15.29
C ALA A 312 16.57 -0.03 16.74
N SER A 313 16.66 0.93 17.67
CA SER A 313 16.87 0.65 19.09
C SER A 313 15.61 0.16 19.81
N ALA A 314 14.42 0.48 19.31
CA ALA A 314 13.13 0.24 19.95
C ALA A 314 12.39 -1.01 19.43
N VAL A 315 12.84 -1.60 18.32
CA VAL A 315 12.22 -2.76 17.68
C VAL A 315 13.15 -3.97 17.64
N CYS A 316 12.62 -5.18 17.43
CA CYS A 316 13.42 -6.39 17.28
C CYS A 316 13.65 -6.82 15.82
N GLY A 317 12.91 -6.25 14.88
CA GLY A 317 13.04 -6.52 13.45
C GLY A 317 12.16 -5.59 12.61
N TYR A 318 12.42 -5.57 11.31
CA TYR A 318 11.66 -4.78 10.35
C TYR A 318 11.51 -5.54 9.04
N ILE A 319 10.26 -5.68 8.57
CA ILE A 319 9.97 -6.10 7.21
C ILE A 319 9.08 -5.09 6.51
N ALA A 320 9.37 -4.82 5.23
CA ALA A 320 8.50 -4.04 4.36
C ALA A 320 7.50 -4.94 3.63
N ASN A 321 6.31 -4.40 3.36
CA ASN A 321 5.26 -5.03 2.55
C ASN A 321 5.31 -4.45 1.12
N PRO A 322 5.85 -5.16 0.12
CA PRO A 322 5.92 -4.69 -1.26
C PRO A 322 4.55 -4.68 -1.95
N MET A 323 4.51 -4.08 -3.14
CA MET A 323 3.38 -4.23 -4.04
C MET A 323 3.36 -5.64 -4.64
N LYS A 324 2.24 -6.01 -5.27
CA LYS A 324 2.17 -7.26 -6.06
C LYS A 324 3.17 -7.24 -7.23
N GLN A 325 3.38 -6.06 -7.79
CA GLN A 325 4.30 -5.77 -8.89
C GLN A 325 5.75 -5.72 -8.38
N TRP A 326 6.55 -6.76 -8.67
CA TRP A 326 7.90 -6.89 -8.12
C TRP A 326 8.86 -5.83 -8.65
N ALA A 327 8.95 -5.65 -9.96
CA ALA A 327 10.01 -4.84 -10.57
C ALA A 327 9.91 -3.39 -10.11
N ILE A 328 8.71 -2.82 -10.09
CA ILE A 328 8.51 -1.47 -9.54
C ILE A 328 8.56 -1.38 -8.02
N SER A 329 8.35 -2.48 -7.29
CA SER A 329 8.56 -2.48 -5.83
C SER A 329 10.03 -2.26 -5.48
N THR A 330 10.97 -2.66 -6.34
CA THR A 330 12.41 -2.52 -6.05
C THR A 330 12.84 -1.06 -5.86
N ILE A 331 12.17 -0.10 -6.50
CA ILE A 331 12.50 1.34 -6.42
C ILE A 331 12.31 1.88 -4.99
N PRO A 332 11.10 1.88 -4.39
CA PRO A 332 10.92 2.29 -3.00
C PRO A 332 11.63 1.35 -2.02
N LEU A 333 11.69 0.03 -2.29
CA LEU A 333 12.35 -0.93 -1.41
C LEU A 333 13.87 -0.68 -1.31
N ALA A 334 14.54 -0.24 -2.38
CA ALA A 334 15.96 0.11 -2.31
C ALA A 334 16.19 1.26 -1.30
N THR A 335 15.31 2.25 -1.28
CA THR A 335 15.37 3.32 -0.27
C THR A 335 15.08 2.80 1.14
N THR A 336 14.15 1.85 1.28
CA THR A 336 13.91 1.16 2.56
C THR A 336 15.16 0.40 3.00
N ALA A 337 15.85 -0.30 2.10
CA ALA A 337 17.07 -1.01 2.43
C ALA A 337 18.17 -0.07 2.92
N MET A 338 18.34 1.10 2.29
CA MET A 338 19.28 2.14 2.76
C MET A 338 18.95 2.58 4.19
N TYR A 339 17.68 2.85 4.50
CA TYR A 339 17.24 3.18 5.86
C TYR A 339 17.50 2.04 6.86
N LEU A 340 17.22 0.78 6.49
CA LEU A 340 17.41 -0.35 7.40
C LEU A 340 18.89 -0.67 7.67
N ASN A 341 19.78 -0.29 6.75
CA ASN A 341 21.22 -0.43 6.91
C ASN A 341 21.87 0.76 7.63
N ASP A 342 21.36 1.98 7.46
CA ASP A 342 21.89 3.20 8.10
C ASP A 342 20.75 4.19 8.42
N PRO A 343 20.00 3.97 9.52
CA PRO A 343 18.83 4.80 9.83
C PRO A 343 19.19 6.24 10.23
N GLU A 344 20.41 6.49 10.72
CA GLU A 344 20.88 7.82 11.12
C GLU A 344 21.38 8.65 9.95
N GLY A 345 22.09 8.03 9.00
CA GLY A 345 22.53 8.68 7.76
C GLY A 345 21.47 8.75 6.67
N TYR A 346 20.32 8.09 6.85
CA TYR A 346 19.27 8.04 5.85
C TYR A 346 18.64 9.41 5.56
N ASN A 347 18.62 9.79 4.29
CA ASN A 347 17.86 10.92 3.78
C ASN A 347 17.02 10.48 2.56
N PRO A 348 15.69 10.63 2.58
CA PRO A 348 14.80 10.14 1.51
C PRO A 348 15.16 10.66 0.12
N GLU A 349 15.50 11.94 -0.02
CA GLU A 349 15.80 12.57 -1.30
C GLU A 349 17.11 12.07 -1.89
N LYS A 350 18.17 11.97 -1.05
CA LYS A 350 19.46 11.40 -1.45
C LYS A 350 19.34 9.92 -1.80
N ALA A 351 18.57 9.16 -1.03
CA ALA A 351 18.31 7.75 -1.29
C ALA A 351 17.62 7.55 -2.65
N MET A 352 16.57 8.33 -2.94
CA MET A 352 15.91 8.24 -4.24
C MET A 352 16.83 8.67 -5.41
N ALA A 353 17.64 9.70 -5.20
CA ALA A 353 18.64 10.10 -6.19
C ALA A 353 19.71 9.01 -6.43
N GLU A 354 20.04 8.21 -5.41
CA GLU A 354 20.91 7.04 -5.55
C GLU A 354 20.25 5.90 -6.32
N VAL A 355 18.98 5.63 -6.06
CA VAL A 355 18.20 4.66 -6.84
C VAL A 355 18.15 5.06 -8.31
N VAL A 356 17.93 6.34 -8.64
CA VAL A 356 17.99 6.79 -10.04
C VAL A 356 19.38 6.57 -10.65
N ARG A 357 20.45 6.83 -9.89
CA ARG A 357 21.84 6.67 -10.35
C ARG A 357 22.27 5.22 -10.54
N SER A 358 21.58 4.25 -9.94
CA SER A 358 21.91 2.82 -10.12
C SER A 358 21.48 2.28 -11.49
N TYR A 359 20.58 2.97 -12.19
CA TYR A 359 20.23 2.66 -13.58
C TYR A 359 21.26 3.22 -14.57
N LEU A 360 21.35 2.59 -15.75
CA LEU A 360 22.22 3.06 -16.84
C LEU A 360 21.90 4.53 -17.19
N PRO A 361 22.89 5.35 -17.58
CA PRO A 361 22.65 6.75 -17.94
C PRO A 361 21.53 6.96 -18.97
N SER A 362 21.37 6.03 -19.92
CA SER A 362 20.28 6.03 -20.90
C SER A 362 18.88 5.83 -20.31
N GLN A 363 18.78 5.19 -19.15
CA GLN A 363 17.53 4.82 -18.47
C GLN A 363 17.11 5.82 -17.41
N GLN A 364 18.05 6.58 -16.84
CA GLN A 364 17.79 7.49 -15.72
C GLN A 364 16.65 8.48 -16.04
N ARG A 365 16.56 8.94 -17.29
CA ARG A 365 15.48 9.85 -17.70
C ARG A 365 14.10 9.20 -17.60
N ALA A 366 13.97 7.92 -17.98
CA ALA A 366 12.72 7.18 -17.88
C ALA A 366 12.30 7.01 -16.41
N ILE A 367 13.25 6.63 -15.54
CA ILE A 367 12.99 6.45 -14.11
C ILE A 367 12.66 7.78 -13.42
N GLN A 368 13.38 8.87 -13.71
CA GLN A 368 13.04 10.20 -13.22
C GLN A 368 11.64 10.63 -13.65
N LEU A 369 11.28 10.34 -14.91
CA LEU A 369 9.97 10.68 -15.44
C LEU A 369 8.87 9.87 -14.77
N LEU A 370 9.09 8.57 -14.56
CA LEU A 370 8.22 7.67 -13.80
C LEU A 370 7.98 8.21 -12.38
N LEU A 371 9.05 8.56 -11.65
CA LEU A 371 8.99 9.14 -10.31
C LEU A 371 8.27 10.50 -10.31
N SER A 372 8.46 11.32 -11.35
CA SER A 372 7.75 12.61 -11.45
C SER A 372 6.24 12.47 -11.71
N LEU A 373 5.77 11.28 -12.11
CA LEU A 373 4.35 11.00 -12.34
C LEU A 373 3.73 10.18 -11.21
N TYR A 374 4.50 9.31 -10.56
CA TYR A 374 4.01 8.32 -9.60
C TYR A 374 4.82 8.22 -8.29
N GLY A 375 5.73 9.16 -8.03
CA GLY A 375 6.68 9.15 -6.90
C GLY A 375 6.11 9.51 -5.53
N SER A 376 4.81 9.35 -5.32
CA SER A 376 4.16 9.52 -4.03
C SER A 376 4.53 8.38 -3.07
N SER A 377 4.68 8.70 -1.78
CA SER A 377 5.16 7.78 -0.75
C SER A 377 4.08 7.31 0.23
N PHE A 378 2.90 7.93 0.26
CA PHE A 378 1.88 7.52 1.24
C PHE A 378 0.46 7.91 0.85
N TRP A 379 -0.51 7.11 1.32
CA TRP A 379 -1.95 7.26 1.07
C TRP A 379 -2.54 8.62 1.46
N GLY A 380 -1.98 9.24 2.50
CA GLY A 380 -2.44 10.52 3.05
C GLY A 380 -1.78 11.75 2.43
N GLU A 381 -0.89 11.60 1.45
CA GLU A 381 -0.37 12.74 0.69
C GLU A 381 -1.53 13.35 -0.14
N SER A 382 -1.66 14.68 -0.16
CA SER A 382 -2.77 15.38 -0.85
C SER A 382 -2.90 15.03 -2.33
N GLU A 383 -1.82 14.55 -2.94
CA GLU A 383 -1.73 14.17 -4.34
C GLU A 383 -1.94 12.66 -4.57
N PHE A 384 -2.14 11.85 -3.52
CA PHE A 384 -2.34 10.41 -3.63
C PHE A 384 -3.83 10.02 -3.81
N PRO A 385 -4.17 9.04 -4.67
CA PRO A 385 -3.30 8.44 -5.68
C PRO A 385 -2.96 9.46 -6.77
N PRO A 386 -1.70 9.52 -7.24
CA PRO A 386 -1.32 10.43 -8.31
C PRO A 386 -2.09 10.08 -9.58
N GLN A 387 -2.78 11.08 -10.12
CA GLN A 387 -3.58 10.97 -11.34
C GLN A 387 -3.45 12.26 -12.15
N PRO A 388 -3.48 12.18 -13.48
CA PRO A 388 -3.55 13.38 -14.29
C PRO A 388 -4.88 14.11 -14.05
N ARG A 389 -4.80 15.40 -13.69
CA ARG A 389 -5.95 16.28 -13.46
C ARG A 389 -5.84 17.53 -14.34
N PRO A 390 -5.93 17.43 -15.68
CA PRO A 390 -5.94 18.62 -16.53
C PRO A 390 -7.16 19.47 -16.20
N ALA A 391 -6.96 20.77 -15.95
CA ALA A 391 -8.06 21.68 -15.60
C ALA A 391 -8.96 22.00 -16.81
N ASN A 392 -8.40 21.88 -18.02
CA ASN A 392 -9.10 22.11 -19.28
C ASN A 392 -8.40 21.35 -20.42
N ARG A 393 -8.95 21.47 -21.63
CA ARG A 393 -8.43 20.84 -22.85
C ARG A 393 -6.99 21.24 -23.18
N ASP A 394 -6.63 22.51 -23.01
CA ASP A 394 -5.27 22.99 -23.32
C ASP A 394 -4.24 22.42 -22.33
N ASP A 395 -4.60 22.30 -21.05
CA ASP A 395 -3.76 21.65 -20.05
C ASP A 395 -3.60 20.16 -20.35
N ALA A 396 -4.65 19.47 -20.81
CA ALA A 396 -4.55 18.08 -21.26
C ALA A 396 -3.57 17.93 -22.43
N PHE A 397 -3.63 18.82 -23.42
CA PHE A 397 -2.68 18.84 -24.54
C PHE A 397 -1.23 19.04 -24.10
N LYS A 398 -0.99 19.90 -23.10
CA LYS A 398 0.35 20.11 -22.54
C LYS A 398 0.86 18.92 -21.74
N MET A 399 -0.02 18.18 -21.07
CA MET A 399 0.34 17.02 -20.25
C MET A 399 0.65 15.77 -21.09
N LEU A 400 -0.13 15.53 -22.15
CA LEU A 400 -0.10 14.28 -22.92
C LEU A 400 1.30 13.86 -23.43
N PRO A 401 2.14 14.78 -23.97
CA PRO A 401 3.47 14.42 -24.45
C PRO A 401 4.35 13.79 -23.36
N LYS A 402 4.21 14.24 -22.10
CA LYS A 402 4.99 13.72 -20.96
C LYS A 402 4.68 12.24 -20.71
N TYR A 403 3.41 11.86 -20.71
CA TYR A 403 2.97 10.48 -20.49
C TYR A 403 3.33 9.58 -21.67
N ARG A 404 3.13 10.05 -22.91
CA ARG A 404 3.53 9.31 -24.11
C ARG A 404 5.05 9.10 -24.19
N ALA A 405 5.85 10.08 -23.78
CA ALA A 405 7.29 9.94 -23.71
C ALA A 405 7.70 8.85 -22.72
N LEU A 406 7.09 8.80 -21.52
CA LEU A 406 7.36 7.74 -20.55
C LEU A 406 7.00 6.36 -21.14
N ARG A 407 5.82 6.24 -21.76
CA ARG A 407 5.39 5.00 -22.42
C ARG A 407 6.46 4.53 -23.42
N THR A 408 6.88 5.41 -24.32
CA THR A 408 7.92 5.08 -25.31
C THR A 408 9.20 4.63 -24.62
N MET A 409 9.75 5.42 -23.70
CA MET A 409 11.01 5.11 -23.01
C MET A 409 10.98 3.74 -22.29
N LEU A 410 9.91 3.42 -21.57
CA LEU A 410 9.78 2.15 -20.85
C LEU A 410 9.56 0.97 -21.80
N SER A 411 8.69 1.13 -22.80
CA SER A 411 8.34 0.06 -23.75
C SER A 411 9.46 -0.30 -24.74
N SER A 412 10.37 0.63 -25.04
CA SER A 412 11.41 0.45 -26.05
C SER A 412 12.73 -0.10 -25.52
N ASP A 413 12.99 -0.02 -24.21
CA ASP A 413 14.22 -0.53 -23.59
C ASP A 413 13.98 -1.94 -23.02
N PRO A 414 14.58 -3.00 -23.58
CA PRO A 414 14.40 -4.36 -23.09
C PRO A 414 14.81 -4.55 -21.62
N ALA A 415 15.74 -3.75 -21.10
CA ALA A 415 16.16 -3.82 -19.70
C ALA A 415 15.15 -3.18 -18.74
N LEU A 416 14.17 -2.42 -19.25
CA LEU A 416 13.06 -1.87 -18.47
C LEU A 416 11.75 -2.63 -18.69
N CYS A 417 11.77 -3.78 -19.41
CA CYS A 417 10.55 -4.49 -19.78
C CYS A 417 9.68 -4.90 -18.58
N GLU A 418 10.29 -5.34 -17.48
CA GLU A 418 9.54 -5.74 -16.29
C GLU A 418 8.92 -4.53 -15.57
N ILE A 419 9.62 -3.39 -15.54
CA ILE A 419 9.05 -2.12 -15.05
C ILE A 419 7.89 -1.68 -15.95
N TRP A 420 8.05 -1.82 -17.26
CA TRP A 420 6.98 -1.52 -18.22
C TRP A 420 5.74 -2.37 -17.97
N GLU A 421 5.86 -3.70 -17.85
CA GLU A 421 4.72 -4.58 -17.61
C GLU A 421 4.00 -4.25 -16.29
N ASP A 422 4.76 -3.91 -15.25
CA ASP A 422 4.20 -3.53 -13.95
C ASP A 422 3.44 -2.18 -13.99
N VAL A 423 3.91 -1.20 -14.79
CA VAL A 423 3.34 0.18 -14.87
C VAL A 423 2.30 0.35 -15.96
N LYS A 424 2.37 -0.45 -17.03
CA LYS A 424 1.54 -0.32 -18.23
C LYS A 424 0.04 -0.17 -17.94
N PRO A 425 -0.59 -0.98 -17.05
CA PRO A 425 -2.02 -0.82 -16.75
C PRO A 425 -2.37 0.58 -16.23
N THR A 426 -1.50 1.14 -15.38
CA THR A 426 -1.64 2.48 -14.81
C THR A 426 -1.42 3.57 -15.87
N LEU A 427 -0.32 3.46 -16.63
CA LEU A 427 0.10 4.49 -17.57
C LEU A 427 -0.81 4.58 -18.80
N GLU A 428 -1.26 3.45 -19.34
CA GLU A 428 -2.20 3.47 -20.47
C GLU A 428 -3.57 4.04 -20.08
N GLN A 429 -4.03 3.78 -18.85
CA GLN A 429 -5.25 4.41 -18.34
C GLN A 429 -5.11 5.93 -18.21
N ASP A 430 -3.95 6.40 -17.76
CA ASP A 430 -3.67 7.83 -17.66
C ASP A 430 -3.56 8.51 -19.02
N ILE A 431 -2.88 7.88 -19.98
CA ILE A 431 -2.81 8.35 -21.36
C ILE A 431 -4.23 8.44 -21.95
N ALA A 432 -5.04 7.40 -21.80
CA ALA A 432 -6.42 7.39 -22.27
C ALA A 432 -7.26 8.50 -21.62
N LEU A 433 -7.09 8.74 -20.30
CA LEU A 433 -7.75 9.83 -19.59
C LEU A 433 -7.37 11.20 -20.19
N ILE A 434 -6.09 11.46 -20.40
CA ILE A 434 -5.62 12.73 -20.94
C ILE A 434 -6.08 12.89 -22.40
N GLU A 435 -5.98 11.85 -23.23
CA GLU A 435 -6.44 11.87 -24.63
C GLU A 435 -7.93 12.20 -24.75
N ARG A 436 -8.77 11.66 -23.85
CA ARG A 436 -10.19 12.04 -23.78
C ARG A 436 -10.37 13.51 -23.43
N LYS A 437 -9.62 14.03 -22.46
CA LYS A 437 -9.67 15.45 -22.08
C LYS A 437 -9.19 16.39 -23.20
N CYS A 438 -8.39 15.88 -24.14
CA CYS A 438 -8.01 16.62 -25.35
C CYS A 438 -9.14 16.71 -26.41
N ARG A 439 -10.19 15.88 -26.32
CA ARG A 439 -11.26 15.82 -27.33
C ARG A 439 -12.03 17.13 -27.38
N ASN A 440 -12.45 17.51 -28.59
CA ASN A 440 -13.34 18.62 -28.80
C ASN A 440 -14.78 18.09 -28.86
N ARG A 441 -15.53 18.17 -27.76
CA ARG A 441 -16.90 17.66 -27.74
C ARG A 441 -17.87 18.44 -28.63
N ARG A 442 -17.48 19.60 -29.16
CA ARG A 442 -18.26 20.28 -30.21
C ARG A 442 -18.34 19.48 -31.50
N THR A 443 -17.36 18.61 -31.78
CA THR A 443 -17.35 17.76 -32.97
C THR A 443 -17.93 16.36 -32.72
N GLU A 444 -18.33 16.05 -31.49
CA GLU A 444 -18.90 14.76 -31.07
C GLU A 444 -20.39 14.95 -30.72
N SER A 445 -21.16 15.45 -31.69
CA SER A 445 -22.61 15.68 -31.62
C SER A 445 -23.38 14.53 -32.28
N PRO A 446 -24.53 14.06 -31.73
CA PRO A 446 -25.08 14.37 -30.41
C PRO A 446 -24.30 13.65 -29.28
N LEU A 447 -24.77 13.72 -28.02
CA LEU A 447 -24.15 13.05 -26.88
C LEU A 447 -23.78 11.60 -27.20
N LYS A 448 -22.48 11.25 -27.08
CA LYS A 448 -21.98 9.88 -27.06
C LYS A 448 -20.81 9.79 -26.08
N ALA A 449 -21.13 9.45 -24.84
CA ALA A 449 -20.19 9.43 -23.73
C ALA A 449 -20.04 8.01 -23.17
N ILE A 450 -18.83 7.65 -22.77
CA ILE A 450 -18.57 6.49 -21.91
C ILE A 450 -18.44 6.93 -20.44
N GLY A 451 -18.40 6.02 -19.48
CA GLY A 451 -18.46 6.39 -18.07
C GLY A 451 -17.34 7.34 -17.64
N ASP A 452 -16.14 7.17 -18.19
CA ASP A 452 -14.97 8.00 -17.89
C ASP A 452 -14.98 9.39 -18.54
N ASP A 453 -15.99 9.70 -19.36
CA ASP A 453 -16.27 11.03 -19.90
C ASP A 453 -17.00 11.94 -18.90
N PHE A 454 -17.58 11.37 -17.84
CA PHE A 454 -18.29 12.11 -16.82
C PHE A 454 -17.31 12.74 -15.81
N GLU A 455 -17.45 14.05 -15.60
CA GLU A 455 -16.81 14.79 -14.52
C GLU A 455 -17.50 14.54 -13.19
N GLY A 456 -16.78 14.69 -12.07
CA GLY A 456 -17.31 14.36 -10.75
C GLY A 456 -17.31 12.86 -10.48
N GLY A 457 -18.21 12.41 -9.60
CA GLY A 457 -18.26 11.02 -9.14
C GLY A 457 -16.95 10.56 -8.49
N ALA A 458 -16.79 9.25 -8.39
CA ALA A 458 -15.72 8.58 -7.67
C ALA A 458 -14.74 7.80 -8.57
N GLY A 459 -14.87 7.87 -9.91
CA GLY A 459 -13.91 7.25 -10.84
C GLY A 459 -12.46 7.73 -10.62
N SER A 460 -12.28 9.00 -10.26
CA SER A 460 -10.97 9.56 -9.85
C SER A 460 -10.43 9.01 -8.53
N ILE A 461 -11.21 8.25 -7.77
CA ILE A 461 -10.76 7.62 -6.52
C ILE A 461 -10.47 6.14 -6.77
N TYR A 462 -11.45 5.35 -7.22
CA TYR A 462 -11.27 3.89 -7.35
C TYR A 462 -11.03 3.41 -8.79
N GLY A 463 -10.67 4.34 -9.67
CA GLY A 463 -10.39 4.07 -11.08
C GLY A 463 -11.64 4.07 -11.94
N TYR A 464 -11.40 4.23 -13.24
CA TYR A 464 -12.42 4.31 -14.28
C TYR A 464 -12.69 2.99 -14.99
N ILE A 465 -12.02 1.90 -14.62
CA ILE A 465 -12.26 0.58 -15.19
C ILE A 465 -12.84 -0.34 -14.12
N GLN A 466 -14.08 -0.77 -14.30
CA GLN A 466 -14.73 -1.74 -13.42
C GLN A 466 -15.45 -2.78 -14.27
N TYR A 467 -15.38 -4.05 -13.86
CA TYR A 467 -15.99 -5.18 -14.59
C TYR A 467 -15.60 -5.20 -16.10
N GLY A 468 -14.37 -4.80 -16.42
CA GLY A 468 -13.85 -4.76 -17.79
C GLY A 468 -14.40 -3.63 -18.67
N ARG A 469 -15.08 -2.62 -18.10
CA ARG A 469 -15.65 -1.47 -18.83
C ARG A 469 -15.17 -0.15 -18.27
N ALA A 470 -15.14 0.87 -19.14
CA ALA A 470 -15.01 2.26 -18.72
C ALA A 470 -16.27 2.71 -17.99
N VAL A 471 -16.13 3.17 -16.75
CA VAL A 471 -17.23 3.56 -15.86
C VAL A 471 -16.88 4.82 -15.07
N ASN A 472 -17.91 5.55 -14.64
CA ASN A 472 -17.84 6.41 -13.46
C ASN A 472 -19.05 6.10 -12.57
N TYR A 473 -18.96 6.45 -11.30
CA TYR A 473 -19.96 6.13 -10.31
C TYR A 473 -20.11 7.18 -9.24
N VAL A 474 -21.32 7.23 -8.72
CA VAL A 474 -21.75 8.15 -7.69
C VAL A 474 -22.13 7.39 -6.42
N TYR A 475 -21.70 7.90 -5.28
CA TYR A 475 -22.00 7.38 -3.93
C TYR A 475 -23.08 8.21 -3.23
N ALA A 476 -23.51 7.80 -2.05
CA ALA A 476 -24.42 8.60 -1.21
C ALA A 476 -23.88 10.02 -0.93
N LYS A 477 -24.78 10.97 -0.70
CA LYS A 477 -24.48 12.40 -0.48
C LYS A 477 -23.39 12.71 0.55
N PRO A 478 -23.30 12.04 1.72
CA PRO A 478 -22.27 12.33 2.71
C PRO A 478 -20.83 12.15 2.20
N THR A 479 -20.64 11.43 1.10
CA THR A 479 -19.33 11.21 0.50
C THR A 479 -18.79 12.41 -0.29
N GLY A 480 -19.66 13.37 -0.65
CA GLY A 480 -19.35 14.45 -1.59
C GLY A 480 -19.05 13.98 -3.01
N ARG A 481 -19.34 12.70 -3.34
CA ARG A 481 -19.14 12.07 -4.66
C ARG A 481 -20.46 11.55 -5.24
N ASP A 482 -21.53 12.26 -4.95
CA ASP A 482 -22.91 11.90 -5.27
C ASP A 482 -23.36 12.33 -6.65
N THR A 483 -22.62 13.20 -7.32
CA THR A 483 -23.00 13.74 -8.62
C THR A 483 -21.88 13.56 -9.64
N MET A 484 -22.25 13.24 -10.87
CA MET A 484 -21.37 13.27 -12.04
C MET A 484 -22.09 13.88 -13.25
N SER A 485 -21.35 14.53 -14.14
CA SER A 485 -21.92 15.25 -15.27
C SER A 485 -21.08 15.19 -16.53
N VAL A 486 -21.73 15.29 -17.68
CA VAL A 486 -21.08 15.26 -18.99
C VAL A 486 -21.69 16.34 -19.88
N GLU A 487 -20.85 17.18 -20.48
CA GLU A 487 -21.29 18.15 -21.49
C GLU A 487 -21.28 17.53 -22.89
N PHE A 488 -22.27 17.93 -23.71
CA PHE A 488 -22.39 17.58 -25.12
C PHE A 488 -22.92 18.75 -25.95
N TYR A 489 -22.68 18.72 -27.25
CA TYR A 489 -23.09 19.79 -28.16
C TYR A 489 -24.21 19.32 -29.10
N LEU A 490 -25.14 20.21 -29.44
CA LEU A 490 -26.17 20.01 -30.46
C LEU A 490 -26.12 21.13 -31.50
N GLU A 491 -25.98 20.77 -32.78
CA GLU A 491 -26.14 21.70 -33.90
C GLU A 491 -27.61 22.08 -34.15
N LYS A 492 -28.52 21.15 -33.86
CA LYS A 492 -29.96 21.32 -33.94
C LYS A 492 -30.66 20.49 -32.86
N VAL A 493 -31.80 20.97 -32.40
CA VAL A 493 -32.67 20.25 -31.46
C VAL A 493 -33.61 19.33 -32.25
N PRO A 494 -33.89 18.08 -31.81
CA PRO A 494 -34.91 17.22 -32.39
C PRO A 494 -36.28 17.89 -32.43
N SER A 495 -37.12 17.53 -33.40
CA SER A 495 -38.41 18.20 -33.62
C SER A 495 -39.49 17.89 -32.57
N ASP A 496 -39.40 16.77 -31.86
CA ASP A 496 -40.40 16.34 -30.88
C ASP A 496 -39.73 15.89 -29.56
N ARG A 497 -38.99 14.79 -29.61
CA ARG A 497 -38.22 14.24 -28.49
C ARG A 497 -36.95 13.55 -28.97
N ALA A 498 -36.04 13.32 -28.04
CA ALA A 498 -34.93 12.38 -28.18
C ALA A 498 -35.04 11.28 -27.13
N LEU A 499 -34.27 10.21 -27.32
CA LEU A 499 -34.12 9.14 -26.33
C LEU A 499 -32.71 9.18 -25.74
N LEU A 500 -32.63 9.31 -24.42
CA LEU A 500 -31.39 9.08 -23.68
C LEU A 500 -31.22 7.57 -23.46
N ARG A 501 -30.28 6.97 -24.18
CA ARG A 501 -29.82 5.60 -23.98
C ARG A 501 -28.73 5.59 -22.92
N LEU A 502 -29.01 5.01 -21.75
CA LEU A 502 -28.07 4.92 -20.63
C LEU A 502 -27.77 3.47 -20.31
N THR A 503 -26.49 3.09 -20.38
CA THR A 503 -25.99 1.78 -19.94
C THR A 503 -25.39 1.92 -18.54
N ALA A 504 -26.03 1.31 -17.54
CA ALA A 504 -25.67 1.48 -16.15
C ALA A 504 -25.94 0.22 -15.32
N ARG A 505 -25.48 0.23 -14.07
CA ARG A 505 -25.75 -0.81 -13.06
C ARG A 505 -25.92 -0.18 -11.68
N ASP A 506 -26.67 -0.87 -10.83
CA ASP A 506 -26.86 -0.49 -9.43
C ASP A 506 -25.89 -1.24 -8.51
N GLY A 507 -25.81 -0.82 -7.24
CA GLY A 507 -24.82 -1.29 -6.28
C GLY A 507 -24.93 -2.78 -5.93
N ASP A 508 -23.81 -3.36 -5.48
CA ASP A 508 -23.62 -4.81 -5.33
C ASP A 508 -24.46 -5.53 -4.25
N THR A 509 -25.24 -4.82 -3.44
CA THR A 509 -25.94 -5.41 -2.26
C THR A 509 -27.40 -5.75 -2.50
N GLY A 510 -27.90 -5.56 -3.73
CA GLY A 510 -29.31 -5.77 -4.07
C GLY A 510 -30.26 -4.69 -3.54
N ARG A 511 -29.87 -3.93 -2.50
CA ARG A 511 -30.52 -2.66 -2.12
C ARG A 511 -30.37 -1.68 -3.27
N LYS A 512 -31.49 -1.22 -3.82
CA LYS A 512 -31.52 -0.31 -4.96
C LYS A 512 -31.25 1.12 -4.53
N SER A 513 -30.45 1.84 -5.31
CA SER A 513 -30.16 3.26 -5.06
C SER A 513 -31.26 4.15 -5.65
N ARG A 514 -31.65 5.22 -4.97
CA ARG A 514 -32.46 6.28 -5.58
C ARG A 514 -31.56 7.22 -6.39
N VAL A 515 -31.91 7.47 -7.65
CA VAL A 515 -31.09 8.29 -8.57
C VAL A 515 -31.91 9.36 -9.26
N ARG A 516 -31.25 10.46 -9.63
CA ARG A 516 -31.77 11.50 -10.51
C ARG A 516 -30.94 11.57 -11.78
N ILE A 517 -31.61 11.61 -12.92
CA ILE A 517 -31.03 11.90 -14.23
C ILE A 517 -31.66 13.22 -14.69
N SER A 518 -30.82 14.17 -15.08
CA SER A 518 -31.26 15.50 -15.50
C SER A 518 -30.48 15.99 -16.71
N ILE A 519 -31.13 16.79 -17.55
CA ILE A 519 -30.52 17.49 -18.68
C ILE A 519 -30.74 18.98 -18.48
N ASN A 520 -29.67 19.76 -18.54
CA ASN A 520 -29.70 21.21 -18.31
C ASN A 520 -30.37 21.63 -16.98
N GLY A 521 -30.33 20.76 -15.97
CA GLY A 521 -30.96 20.97 -14.65
C GLY A 521 -32.41 20.50 -14.57
N GLU A 522 -33.05 20.15 -15.69
CA GLU A 522 -34.41 19.61 -15.71
C GLU A 522 -34.40 18.10 -15.53
N THR A 523 -35.29 17.58 -14.67
CA THR A 523 -35.34 16.15 -14.33
C THR A 523 -35.97 15.33 -15.45
N VAL A 524 -35.18 14.40 -16.00
CA VAL A 524 -35.64 13.37 -16.95
C VAL A 524 -36.18 12.16 -16.20
N PHE A 525 -35.53 11.78 -15.10
CA PHE A 525 -35.93 10.65 -14.26
C PHE A 525 -35.51 10.89 -12.81
N GLU A 526 -36.40 10.62 -11.87
CA GLU A 526 -36.07 10.56 -10.44
C GLU A 526 -36.88 9.46 -9.75
N SER A 527 -36.23 8.34 -9.45
CA SER A 527 -36.83 7.22 -8.72
C SER A 527 -35.75 6.22 -8.29
N ILE A 528 -36.18 5.05 -7.83
CA ILE A 528 -35.33 3.88 -7.63
C ILE A 528 -34.68 3.50 -8.97
N ALA A 529 -33.37 3.29 -8.98
CA ALA A 529 -32.60 2.99 -10.19
C ALA A 529 -33.14 1.74 -10.92
N PRO A 530 -33.53 1.86 -12.21
CA PRO A 530 -34.13 0.76 -12.96
C PRO A 530 -33.09 -0.25 -13.50
N PHE A 531 -31.90 -0.31 -12.91
CA PHE A 531 -30.75 -1.08 -13.40
C PHE A 531 -30.39 -2.23 -12.45
N PRO A 532 -29.97 -3.41 -12.95
CA PRO A 532 -29.67 -4.55 -12.09
C PRO A 532 -28.36 -4.35 -11.30
N HIS A 533 -28.22 -5.10 -10.21
CA HIS A 533 -26.95 -5.19 -9.45
C HIS A 533 -26.03 -6.29 -10.00
N THR A 534 -26.54 -7.18 -10.85
CA THR A 534 -25.83 -8.35 -11.38
C THR A 534 -25.02 -8.04 -12.65
N GLY A 535 -25.18 -6.86 -13.26
CA GLY A 535 -24.51 -6.50 -14.51
C GLY A 535 -24.94 -5.15 -15.05
N PHE A 536 -24.40 -4.77 -16.20
CA PHE A 536 -24.80 -3.55 -16.91
C PHE A 536 -26.00 -3.81 -17.81
N GLU A 537 -27.01 -2.95 -17.74
CA GLU A 537 -28.17 -2.97 -18.62
C GLU A 537 -28.37 -1.60 -19.26
N THR A 538 -28.88 -1.59 -20.48
CA THR A 538 -29.24 -0.37 -21.20
C THR A 538 -30.72 -0.07 -21.03
N LYS A 539 -31.04 1.16 -20.60
CA LYS A 539 -32.42 1.69 -20.53
C LYS A 539 -32.55 2.94 -21.39
N LEU A 540 -33.78 3.24 -21.80
CA LEU A 540 -34.14 4.41 -22.58
C LEU A 540 -34.97 5.35 -21.71
N PHE A 541 -34.70 6.64 -21.79
CA PHE A 541 -35.47 7.68 -21.14
C PHE A 541 -35.90 8.72 -22.17
N ASP A 542 -37.18 9.09 -22.17
CA ASP A 542 -37.70 10.15 -23.04
C ASP A 542 -37.14 11.52 -22.61
N VAL A 543 -36.57 12.24 -23.56
CA VAL A 543 -36.08 13.61 -23.38
C VAL A 543 -36.89 14.53 -24.29
N PRO A 544 -37.85 15.30 -23.76
CA PRO A 544 -38.58 16.30 -24.54
C PRO A 544 -37.62 17.30 -25.20
N ALA A 545 -37.92 17.72 -26.42
CA ALA A 545 -37.12 18.74 -27.11
C ALA A 545 -36.99 20.05 -26.31
N SER A 546 -37.95 20.37 -25.45
CA SER A 546 -37.91 21.56 -24.57
C SER A 546 -36.77 21.53 -23.55
N MET A 547 -36.26 20.35 -23.18
CA MET A 547 -35.12 20.22 -22.26
C MET A 547 -33.76 20.43 -22.95
N LEU A 548 -33.74 20.52 -24.28
CA LEU A 548 -32.54 20.61 -25.11
C LEU A 548 -32.42 22.00 -25.73
N LYS A 549 -31.18 22.44 -25.94
CA LYS A 549 -30.89 23.70 -26.64
C LYS A 549 -29.82 23.51 -27.71
N VAL A 550 -29.84 24.35 -28.74
CA VAL A 550 -28.71 24.47 -29.67
C VAL A 550 -27.50 24.96 -28.87
N GLY A 551 -26.34 24.35 -29.10
CA GLY A 551 -25.14 24.64 -28.34
C GLY A 551 -24.83 23.58 -27.29
N VAL A 552 -24.21 24.00 -26.18
CA VAL A 552 -23.77 23.12 -25.10
C VAL A 552 -24.94 22.74 -24.20
N ASN A 553 -25.08 21.45 -23.94
CA ASN A 553 -26.03 20.85 -23.02
C ASN A 553 -25.27 20.02 -21.98
N THR A 554 -25.87 19.81 -20.81
CA THR A 554 -25.25 19.05 -19.72
C THR A 554 -26.18 17.93 -19.25
N LEU A 555 -25.72 16.68 -19.32
CA LEU A 555 -26.35 15.54 -18.65
C LEU A 555 -25.73 15.38 -17.26
N THR A 556 -26.57 15.31 -16.22
CA THR A 556 -26.15 15.12 -14.83
C THR A 556 -26.84 13.92 -14.22
N ILE A 557 -26.07 13.09 -13.51
CA ILE A 557 -26.54 11.89 -12.82
C ILE A 557 -26.15 12.03 -11.35
N ALA A 558 -27.14 11.93 -10.47
CA ALA A 558 -26.96 12.08 -9.02
C ALA A 558 -27.51 10.87 -8.26
N ASN A 559 -26.80 10.45 -7.23
CA ASN A 559 -27.27 9.50 -6.23
C ASN A 559 -27.91 10.27 -5.07
N LEU A 560 -29.15 9.90 -4.73
CA LEU A 560 -29.97 10.63 -3.76
C LEU A 560 -29.97 9.99 -2.36
N GLU A 561 -29.17 8.95 -2.14
CA GLU A 561 -29.09 8.30 -0.82
C GLU A 561 -28.46 9.25 0.21
N GLU A 562 -29.12 9.37 1.37
CA GLU A 562 -28.69 10.22 2.50
C GLU A 562 -27.67 9.51 3.40
N GLU A 563 -27.53 8.19 3.26
CA GLU A 563 -26.63 7.36 4.06
C GLU A 563 -25.73 6.52 3.15
N GLY A 564 -24.44 6.50 3.48
CA GLY A 564 -23.45 5.67 2.78
C GLY A 564 -22.03 6.20 3.03
N ALA A 565 -21.05 5.34 2.78
CA ALA A 565 -19.64 5.65 2.94
C ALA A 565 -18.89 5.43 1.62
N LEU A 566 -17.82 6.18 1.43
CA LEU A 566 -16.91 5.98 0.30
C LEU A 566 -16.42 4.55 0.26
N GLY A 567 -16.51 3.94 -0.92
CA GLY A 567 -16.10 2.56 -1.07
C GLY A 567 -17.04 1.59 -0.38
N MET A 568 -18.32 1.92 -0.16
CA MET A 568 -19.39 0.96 0.20
C MET A 568 -20.67 1.33 -0.55
N PRO A 569 -21.48 0.36 -1.01
CA PRO A 569 -22.82 0.68 -1.50
C PRO A 569 -23.63 1.39 -0.40
N PRO A 570 -24.60 2.25 -0.76
CA PRO A 570 -25.17 2.38 -2.10
C PRO A 570 -24.32 3.23 -3.06
N TRP A 571 -24.10 2.70 -4.26
CA TRP A 571 -23.43 3.39 -5.37
C TRP A 571 -24.14 3.04 -6.68
N PHE A 572 -24.02 3.92 -7.68
CA PHE A 572 -24.58 3.72 -9.02
C PHE A 572 -23.50 3.97 -10.08
N MET A 573 -23.30 3.02 -11.01
CA MET A 573 -22.27 3.08 -12.06
C MET A 573 -22.88 3.30 -13.44
N VAL A 574 -22.31 4.22 -14.20
CA VAL A 574 -22.64 4.48 -15.60
C VAL A 574 -21.47 4.07 -16.48
N ALA A 575 -21.75 3.27 -17.50
CA ALA A 575 -20.78 2.84 -18.49
C ALA A 575 -20.90 3.62 -19.80
N GLU A 576 -22.12 3.96 -20.23
CA GLU A 576 -22.36 4.67 -21.50
C GLU A 576 -23.62 5.54 -21.40
N ALA A 577 -23.60 6.69 -22.07
CA ALA A 577 -24.74 7.57 -22.28
C ALA A 577 -24.74 8.09 -23.72
N GLU A 578 -25.85 7.92 -24.42
CA GLU A 578 -26.02 8.39 -25.80
C GLU A 578 -27.39 9.05 -25.98
N LEU A 579 -27.43 10.19 -26.66
CA LEU A 579 -28.68 10.83 -27.05
C LEU A 579 -29.01 10.44 -28.49
N VAL A 580 -30.09 9.68 -28.67
CA VAL A 580 -30.58 9.21 -29.96
C VAL A 580 -31.71 10.15 -30.42
N PRO A 581 -31.63 10.74 -31.64
CA PRO A 581 -32.66 11.63 -32.17
C PRO A 581 -34.04 11.00 -32.34
#